data_AF-A0A4U3LJZ2-F1
#
_entry.id   AF-A0A4U3LJZ2-F1
#
_cell.length_a   1.000
_cell.length_b   1.000
_cell.length_c   1.000
_cell.angle_alpha   90.00
_cell.angle_beta   90.00
_cell.angle_gamma   90.00
#
_symmetry.space_group_name_H-M   'P 1'
#
loop_
_entity.id
_entity.type
_entity.pdbx_description
1 polymer ?
#
loop_
_entity_poly.entity_id
_entity_poly.type
_entity_poly.pdbx_seq_one_letter_code
_entity_poly.pdbx_strand_id
1 'polypeptide(L)'
;MRFDRYTVILLTLRPDAPVMTDDEAADLQDRHLAHGADLQDRALVLARGPLVDQDNERYRGFSIWSVDAATARQHAEADPAVRAGRLAVEVMTWMMPAGNLQFSQVRAPRSIAEATGSD
;
A
#
# COMPACT_ATOMS: atom_id res chain seq x y z
N MET A 1 12.85 -12.54 -25.75
CA MET A 1 12.97 -12.20 -24.31
C MET A 1 11.60 -12.31 -23.68
N ARG A 2 11.47 -12.94 -22.49
CA ARG A 2 10.20 -13.02 -21.75
C ARG A 2 10.12 -11.88 -20.74
N PHE A 3 8.91 -11.43 -20.44
CA PHE A 3 8.65 -10.36 -19.48
C PHE A 3 7.60 -10.81 -18.47
N ASP A 4 7.84 -10.48 -17.20
CA ASP A 4 6.82 -10.55 -16.15
C ASP A 4 6.07 -9.22 -16.10
N ARG A 5 4.83 -9.27 -15.63
CA ARG A 5 3.97 -8.11 -15.44
C ARG A 5 3.30 -8.20 -14.08
N TYR A 6 3.39 -7.11 -13.32
CA TYR A 6 2.69 -6.97 -12.06
C TYR A 6 1.82 -5.73 -12.07
N THR A 7 0.70 -5.79 -11.37
CA THR A 7 0.00 -4.56 -10.99
C THR A 7 0.76 -3.90 -9.86
N VAL A 8 0.99 -2.60 -9.99
CA VAL A 8 1.60 -1.78 -8.95
C VAL A 8 0.67 -0.64 -8.60
N ILE A 9 0.66 -0.25 -7.33
CA ILE A 9 -0.12 0.88 -6.85
C ILE A 9 0.79 1.85 -6.11
N LEU A 10 0.68 3.12 -6.49
CA LEU A 10 1.23 4.26 -5.74
C LEU A 10 0.09 4.94 -4.99
N LEU A 11 0.22 5.04 -3.68
CA LEU A 11 -0.66 5.85 -2.84
C LEU A 11 -0.12 7.26 -2.77
N THR A 12 -0.99 8.24 -3.02
CA THR A 12 -0.65 9.66 -2.95
C THR A 12 -1.48 10.38 -1.89
N LEU A 13 -0.90 11.34 -1.18
CA LEU A 13 -1.63 12.25 -0.31
C LEU A 13 -2.47 13.16 -1.19
N ARG A 14 -3.76 13.20 -0.90
CA ARG A 14 -4.69 14.05 -1.63
C ARG A 14 -4.45 15.53 -1.31
N PRO A 15 -4.51 16.44 -2.31
CA PRO A 15 -4.42 17.88 -2.05
C PRO A 15 -5.53 18.41 -1.14
N ASP A 16 -6.69 17.74 -1.14
CA ASP A 16 -7.87 18.02 -0.33
C ASP A 16 -8.02 17.05 0.85
N ALA A 17 -6.92 16.42 1.29
CA ALA A 17 -6.96 15.51 2.43
C ALA A 17 -7.53 16.20 3.67
N PRO A 18 -8.39 15.52 4.45
CA PRO A 18 -8.95 16.08 5.66
C PRO A 18 -7.87 16.42 6.68
N VAL A 19 -8.06 17.54 7.38
CA VAL A 19 -7.27 17.87 8.57
C VAL A 19 -7.69 16.92 9.69
N MET A 20 -6.71 16.27 10.32
CA MET A 20 -6.90 15.29 11.38
C MET A 20 -6.00 15.67 12.55
N THR A 21 -6.47 15.40 13.76
CA THR A 21 -5.61 15.35 14.94
C THR A 21 -4.61 14.19 14.84
N ASP A 22 -3.56 14.23 15.66
CA ASP A 22 -2.56 13.15 15.70
C ASP A 22 -3.21 11.80 16.07
N ASP A 23 -4.16 11.80 17.02
CA ASP A 23 -4.89 10.59 17.43
C ASP A 23 -5.77 10.03 16.31
N GLU A 24 -6.50 10.88 15.59
CA GLU A 24 -7.31 10.46 14.44
C GLU A 24 -6.43 9.93 13.29
N ALA A 25 -5.29 10.56 13.06
CA ALA A 25 -4.32 10.12 12.06
C ALA A 25 -3.70 8.77 12.45
N ALA A 26 -3.39 8.55 13.73
CA ALA A 26 -2.86 7.30 14.25
C ALA A 26 -3.88 6.16 14.14
N ASP A 27 -5.12 6.36 14.57
CA ASP A 27 -6.20 5.36 14.41
C ASP A 27 -6.40 4.99 12.93
N LEU A 28 -6.43 5.98 12.05
CA LEU A 28 -6.58 5.73 10.62
C LEU A 28 -5.41 4.93 10.05
N GLN A 29 -4.19 5.22 10.50
CA GLN A 29 -2.98 4.54 10.08
C GLN A 29 -2.97 3.08 10.57
N ASP A 30 -3.44 2.79 11.79
CA ASP A 30 -3.61 1.42 12.28
C ASP A 30 -4.59 0.62 11.43
N ARG A 31 -5.76 1.21 11.13
CA ARG A 31 -6.75 0.57 10.25
C ARG A 31 -6.20 0.33 8.84
N HIS A 32 -5.39 1.26 8.31
CA HIS A 32 -4.70 1.10 7.04
C HIS A 32 -3.67 -0.04 7.04
N LEU A 33 -2.90 -0.18 8.13
CA LEU A 33 -1.92 -1.26 8.29
C LEU A 33 -2.61 -2.62 8.42
N ALA A 34 -3.64 -2.72 9.26
CA ALA A 34 -4.42 -3.95 9.42
C ALA A 34 -5.05 -4.42 8.11
N HIS A 35 -5.69 -3.50 7.37
CA HIS A 35 -6.24 -3.81 6.02
C HIS A 35 -5.17 -4.33 5.08
N GLY A 36 -3.99 -3.71 5.10
CA GLY A 36 -2.86 -4.13 4.30
C GLY A 36 -2.31 -5.50 4.64
N ALA A 37 -2.18 -5.79 5.92
CA ALA A 37 -1.74 -7.08 6.42
C ALA A 37 -2.69 -8.19 5.99
N ASP A 38 -4.03 -7.98 6.08
CA ASP A 38 -5.01 -8.95 5.61
C ASP A 38 -4.87 -9.27 4.11
N LEU A 39 -4.54 -8.27 3.29
CA LEU A 39 -4.30 -8.46 1.86
C LEU A 39 -3.00 -9.22 1.58
N GLN A 40 -1.95 -9.02 2.39
CA GLN A 40 -0.70 -9.77 2.29
C GLN A 40 -0.84 -11.22 2.78
N ASP A 41 -1.57 -11.46 3.87
CA ASP A 41 -1.86 -12.80 4.39
C ASP A 41 -2.59 -13.65 3.35
N ARG A 42 -3.47 -13.02 2.56
CA ARG A 42 -4.19 -13.63 1.43
C ARG A 42 -3.41 -13.69 0.13
N ALA A 43 -2.15 -13.24 0.13
CA ALA A 43 -1.28 -13.15 -1.05
C ALA A 43 -1.84 -12.33 -2.23
N LEU A 44 -2.78 -11.41 -1.97
CA LEU A 44 -3.30 -10.46 -2.98
C LEU A 44 -2.29 -9.33 -3.22
N VAL A 45 -1.63 -8.90 -2.15
CA VAL A 45 -0.48 -7.99 -2.18
C VAL A 45 0.77 -8.81 -1.92
N LEU A 46 1.74 -8.73 -2.83
CA LEU A 46 3.01 -9.46 -2.76
C LEU A 46 4.04 -8.71 -1.90
N ALA A 47 4.07 -7.39 -2.02
CA ALA A 47 4.92 -6.51 -1.23
C ALA A 47 4.25 -5.13 -1.11
N ARG A 48 4.38 -4.47 0.05
CA ARG A 48 3.92 -3.11 0.27
C ARG A 48 4.77 -2.40 1.32
N GLY A 49 4.81 -1.08 1.28
CA GLY A 49 5.44 -0.28 2.30
C GLY A 49 5.28 1.22 2.07
N PRO A 50 5.58 2.04 3.09
CA PRO A 50 5.68 3.47 2.92
C PRO A 50 6.89 3.83 2.04
N LEU A 51 6.82 4.98 1.40
CA LEU A 51 7.99 5.62 0.79
C LEU A 51 8.61 6.58 1.82
N VAL A 52 9.94 6.68 1.87
CA VAL A 52 10.70 7.56 2.77
C VAL A 52 11.75 8.34 1.97
N ASP A 53 12.27 9.44 2.52
CA ASP A 53 13.33 10.27 1.91
C ASP A 53 13.02 10.70 0.46
N GLN A 54 11.86 11.31 0.26
CA GLN A 54 11.25 11.52 -1.05
C GLN A 54 11.40 12.97 -1.52
N ASP A 55 11.66 13.18 -2.82
CA ASP A 55 11.59 14.52 -3.42
C ASP A 55 10.17 15.10 -3.42
N ASN A 56 9.16 14.24 -3.58
CA ASN A 56 7.75 14.61 -3.56
C ASN A 56 7.03 13.89 -2.42
N GLU A 57 6.91 14.58 -1.28
CA GLU A 57 6.29 14.08 -0.04
C GLU A 57 4.80 13.68 -0.18
N ARG A 58 4.17 13.99 -1.32
CA ARG A 58 2.83 13.49 -1.63
C ARG A 58 2.84 12.00 -1.89
N TYR A 59 3.95 11.37 -2.26
CA TYR A 59 3.99 9.92 -2.41
C TYR A 59 3.98 9.29 -1.01
N ARG A 60 3.10 8.33 -0.76
CA ARG A 60 2.89 7.81 0.61
C ARG A 60 3.24 6.35 0.73
N GLY A 61 2.89 5.54 -0.26
CA GLY A 61 3.19 4.12 -0.24
C GLY A 61 3.20 3.50 -1.62
N PHE A 62 3.90 2.38 -1.72
CA PHE A 62 4.01 1.60 -2.94
C PHE A 62 3.65 0.14 -2.65
N SER A 63 2.99 -0.52 -3.60
CA SER A 63 2.63 -1.92 -3.47
C SER A 63 2.66 -2.66 -4.80
N ILE A 64 2.99 -3.95 -4.74
CA ILE A 64 3.03 -4.89 -5.87
C ILE A 64 1.97 -5.96 -5.62
N TRP A 65 1.15 -6.25 -6.61
CA TRP A 65 -0.05 -7.08 -6.50
C TRP A 65 0.06 -8.33 -7.37
N SER A 66 -0.52 -9.44 -6.90
CA SER A 66 -0.62 -10.71 -7.64
C SER A 66 -1.82 -10.80 -8.56
N VAL A 67 -2.76 -9.85 -8.43
CA VAL A 67 -4.01 -9.77 -9.16
C VAL A 67 -3.97 -8.69 -10.23
N ASP A 68 -4.96 -8.70 -11.13
CA ASP A 68 -5.10 -7.71 -12.18
C ASP A 68 -5.42 -6.30 -11.63
N ALA A 69 -5.29 -5.29 -12.51
CA ALA A 69 -5.44 -3.89 -12.15
C ALA A 69 -6.84 -3.51 -11.67
N ALA A 70 -7.91 -4.16 -12.13
CA ALA A 70 -9.27 -3.86 -11.70
C ALA A 70 -9.50 -4.41 -10.29
N THR A 71 -9.11 -5.67 -10.05
CA THR A 71 -9.20 -6.31 -8.73
C THR A 71 -8.34 -5.59 -7.69
N ALA A 72 -7.10 -5.23 -8.04
CA ALA A 72 -6.21 -4.47 -7.15
C ALA A 72 -6.80 -3.09 -6.78
N ARG A 73 -7.36 -2.38 -7.78
CA ARG A 73 -8.03 -1.09 -7.54
C ARG A 73 -9.17 -1.23 -6.55
N GLN A 74 -10.04 -2.23 -6.72
CA GLN A 74 -11.17 -2.44 -5.82
C GLN A 74 -10.70 -2.64 -4.36
N HIS A 75 -9.63 -3.40 -4.14
CA HIS A 75 -9.07 -3.61 -2.79
C HIS A 75 -8.38 -2.35 -2.24
N ALA A 76 -7.69 -1.58 -3.08
CA ALA A 76 -7.05 -0.34 -2.67
C ALA A 76 -8.06 0.78 -2.38
N GLU A 77 -9.15 0.89 -3.13
CA GLU A 77 -10.24 1.83 -2.87
C GLU A 77 -11.06 1.45 -1.62
N ALA A 78 -10.99 0.18 -1.20
CA ALA A 78 -11.57 -0.27 0.06
C ALA A 78 -10.73 0.10 1.30
N ASP A 79 -9.50 0.58 1.10
CA ASP A 79 -8.59 0.96 2.19
C ASP A 79 -9.19 2.09 3.05
N PRO A 80 -9.15 1.99 4.39
CA PRO A 80 -9.66 3.02 5.30
C PRO A 80 -9.11 4.42 5.01
N ALA A 81 -7.82 4.55 4.70
CA ALA A 81 -7.20 5.85 4.43
C ALA A 81 -7.62 6.44 3.08
N VAL A 82 -7.98 5.59 2.11
CA VAL A 82 -8.53 6.03 0.83
C VAL A 82 -9.99 6.44 0.99
N ARG A 83 -10.80 5.64 1.68
CA ARG A 83 -12.21 5.96 1.98
C ARG A 83 -12.39 7.23 2.80
N ALA A 84 -11.45 7.50 3.70
CA ALA A 84 -11.41 8.75 4.47
C ALA A 84 -11.04 9.98 3.62
N GLY A 85 -10.70 9.81 2.34
CA GLY A 85 -10.28 10.90 1.46
C GLY A 85 -8.88 11.42 1.78
N ARG A 86 -8.08 10.70 2.58
CA ARG A 86 -6.69 11.08 2.86
C ARG A 86 -5.76 10.68 1.72
N LEU A 87 -5.92 9.47 1.20
CA LEU A 87 -5.09 8.92 0.13
C LEU A 87 -5.86 8.77 -1.18
N ALA A 88 -5.17 8.91 -2.30
CA ALA A 88 -5.62 8.54 -3.63
C ALA A 88 -4.80 7.36 -4.17
N VAL A 89 -5.38 6.64 -5.12
CA VAL A 89 -4.86 5.38 -5.66
C VAL A 89 -4.49 5.56 -7.13
N GLU A 90 -3.21 5.43 -7.43
CA GLU A 90 -2.68 5.40 -8.81
C GLU A 90 -2.30 3.96 -9.15
N VAL A 91 -2.93 3.38 -10.18
CA VAL A 91 -2.73 1.96 -10.56
C VAL A 91 -2.04 1.87 -11.90
N MET A 92 -0.96 1.08 -11.98
CA MET A 92 -0.21 0.85 -13.20
C MET A 92 0.08 -0.64 -13.40
N THR A 93 0.48 -1.00 -14.62
CA THR A 93 1.15 -2.28 -14.90
C THR A 93 2.64 -2.03 -15.01
N TRP A 94 3.43 -2.67 -14.16
CA TRP A 94 4.88 -2.67 -14.25
C TRP A 94 5.36 -3.92 -14.99
N MET A 95 6.20 -3.73 -16.00
CA MET A 95 6.75 -4.80 -16.83
C MET A 95 8.28 -4.81 -16.74
N MET A 96 8.86 -6.00 -16.60
CA MET A 96 10.31 -6.21 -16.48
C MET A 96 10.72 -7.54 -17.12
N PRO A 97 12.02 -7.78 -17.40
CA PRO A 97 12.49 -9.10 -17.80
C PRO A 97 12.03 -10.19 -16.82
N ALA A 98 11.61 -11.34 -17.36
CA ALA A 98 11.07 -12.41 -16.55
C ALA A 98 12.12 -12.98 -15.59
N GLY A 99 11.72 -13.25 -14.34
CA GLY A 99 12.58 -13.78 -13.28
C GLY A 99 13.36 -12.74 -12.47
N ASN A 100 13.14 -11.44 -12.72
CA ASN A 100 13.79 -10.36 -11.97
C ASN A 100 13.38 -10.28 -10.49
N LEU A 101 12.20 -10.77 -10.13
CA LEU A 101 11.67 -10.71 -8.76
C LEU A 101 11.37 -12.10 -8.22
N GLN A 102 11.64 -12.27 -6.92
CA GLN A 102 11.17 -13.38 -6.10
C GLN A 102 10.53 -12.80 -4.85
N PHE A 103 9.33 -13.26 -4.52
CA PHE A 103 8.61 -12.81 -3.33
C PHE A 103 8.64 -13.91 -2.28
N SER A 104 8.78 -13.50 -1.02
CA SER A 104 8.58 -14.37 0.14
C SER A 104 7.48 -13.77 1.00
N GLN A 105 6.68 -14.62 1.63
CA GLN A 105 5.71 -14.13 2.60
C GLN A 105 6.41 -13.75 3.89
N VAL A 106 6.12 -12.56 4.37
CA VAL A 106 6.59 -12.01 5.64
C VAL A 106 5.39 -11.53 6.43
N ARG A 107 5.46 -11.61 7.76
CA ARG A 107 4.42 -11.03 8.62
C ARG A 107 4.46 -9.50 8.47
N ALA A 108 3.37 -8.93 7.98
CA ALA A 108 3.20 -7.49 7.91
C ALA A 108 2.77 -6.93 9.28
N PRO A 109 3.26 -5.74 9.67
CA PRO A 109 2.74 -5.06 10.86
C PRO A 109 1.28 -4.67 10.66
N ARG A 110 0.47 -4.84 11.70
CA ARG A 110 -0.98 -4.57 11.70
C ARG A 110 -1.34 -3.25 12.39
N SER A 111 -0.37 -2.60 13.03
CA SER A 111 -0.52 -1.31 13.71
C SER A 111 0.82 -0.55 13.71
N ILE A 112 0.77 0.73 14.07
CA ILE A 112 1.94 1.59 14.30
C ILE A 112 2.83 0.97 15.38
N ALA A 113 2.24 0.51 16.49
CA ALA A 113 2.98 -0.12 17.59
C ALA A 113 3.80 -1.33 17.12
N GLU A 114 3.20 -2.23 16.33
CA GLU A 114 3.92 -3.36 15.72
C GLU A 114 5.01 -2.90 14.74
N ALA A 115 4.76 -1.84 13.97
CA ALA A 115 5.70 -1.32 12.98
C ALA A 115 6.93 -0.65 13.61
N THR A 116 6.77 -0.02 14.78
CA THR A 116 7.86 0.67 15.49
C THR A 116 8.54 -0.19 16.55
N GLY A 117 8.00 -1.39 16.83
CA GLY A 117 8.50 -2.25 17.91
C GLY A 117 8.24 -1.70 19.30
N SER A 118 7.18 -0.89 19.46
CA SER A 118 6.76 -0.31 20.72
C SER A 118 5.66 -1.18 21.31
N ASP A 119 6.03 -2.20 22.10
CA ASP A 119 5.11 -2.98 22.94
C ASP A 119 4.85 -2.28 24.28
#